data_AF-A0A2D5QIX5-F1
#
_entry.id   AF-A0A2D5QIX5-F1
#
_cell.length_a   1.000
_cell.length_b   1.000
_cell.length_c   1.000
_cell.angle_alpha   90.00
_cell.angle_beta   90.00
_cell.angle_gamma   90.00
#
_symmetry.space_group_name_H-M   'P 1'
#
loop_
_entity.id
_entity.type
_entity.pdbx_description
1 polymer ?
#
loop_
_entity_poly.entity_id
_entity_poly.type
_entity_poly.pdbx_seq_one_letter_code
_entity_poly.pdbx_strand_id
1 'polypeptide(L)' 'MKTLKNKLIPNFLKKYIIYYNDHGFKLTIKKFGLKLILGIVAFYFIRDSILYIIIPYFVLKGIFNF' A
#
# COMPACT_ATOMS: atom_id res chain seq x y z
N MET A 1 -12.45 15.56 10.83
CA MET A 1 -11.31 16.19 10.12
C MET A 1 -10.66 15.13 9.22
N LYS A 2 -10.83 15.18 7.89
CA LYS A 2 -10.20 14.22 6.97
C LYS A 2 -8.72 14.58 6.81
N THR A 3 -7.87 14.00 7.65
CA THR A 3 -6.41 14.19 7.62
C THR A 3 -5.84 13.71 6.29
N LEU A 4 -4.80 14.39 5.77
CA LEU A 4 -4.06 14.03 4.54
C LEU A 4 -3.71 12.53 4.44
N LYS A 5 -3.49 11.88 5.59
CA LYS A 5 -3.32 10.43 5.72
C LYS A 5 -4.40 9.61 4.99
N ASN A 6 -5.66 10.03 5.03
CA ASN A 6 -6.77 9.31 4.38
C ASN A 6 -6.74 9.36 2.85
N LYS A 7 -5.98 10.30 2.27
CA LYS A 7 -5.80 10.41 0.82
C LYS A 7 -4.70 9.48 0.30
N LEU A 8 -3.70 9.18 1.13
CA LEU A 8 -2.58 8.29 0.79
C LEU A 8 -2.89 6.81 1.00
N ILE A 9 -3.91 6.49 1.79
CA ILE A 9 -4.32 5.11 2.06
C ILE A 9 -5.14 4.56 0.88
N PRO A 10 -4.71 3.44 0.26
CA PRO A 10 -5.49 2.75 -0.76
C PRO A 10 -6.87 2.33 -0.25
N ASN A 11 -7.89 2.42 -1.11
CA ASN A 11 -9.27 2.11 -0.72
C ASN A 11 -9.42 0.70 -0.14
N PHE A 12 -8.70 -0.30 -0.68
CA PHE A 12 -8.75 -1.67 -0.16
C PHE A 12 -8.22 -1.77 1.28
N LEU A 13 -7.25 -0.94 1.67
CA LEU A 13 -6.64 -0.93 3.01
C LEU A 13 -7.51 -0.27 4.08
N LYS A 14 -8.44 0.62 3.69
CA LYS A 14 -9.25 1.42 4.64
C LYS A 14 -10.01 0.56 5.64
N LYS A 15 -10.67 -0.50 5.17
CA LYS A 15 -11.42 -1.46 6.01
C LYS A 15 -10.56 -2.05 7.13
N TYR A 16 -9.32 -2.43 6.79
CA TYR A 16 -8.40 -3.06 7.73
C TYR A 16 -7.85 -2.04 8.74
N ILE A 17 -7.54 -0.82 8.29
CA ILE A 17 -7.03 0.26 9.13
C ILE A 17 -8.08 0.74 10.13
N ILE A 18 -9.34 0.90 9.70
CA ILE A 18 -10.43 1.26 10.61
C ILE A 18 -10.55 0.21 11.71
N TYR A 19 -10.64 -1.07 11.34
CA TYR A 19 -10.74 -2.15 12.32
C TYR A 19 -9.51 -2.24 13.23
N TYR A 20 -8.31 -2.01 12.70
CA TYR A 20 -7.07 -1.97 13.45
C TYR A 20 -7.05 -0.86 14.50
N ASN A 21 -7.51 0.34 14.15
CA ASN A 21 -7.58 1.45 15.09
C ASN A 21 -8.56 1.16 16.25
N ASP A 22 -9.66 0.47 15.96
CA ASP A 22 -10.70 0.18 16.94
C ASP A 22 -10.36 -1.03 17.85
N HIS A 23 -9.68 -2.05 17.31
CA HIS A 23 -9.52 -3.36 17.98
C HIS A 23 -8.06 -3.78 18.19
N GLY A 24 -7.11 -3.05 17.63
CA GLY A 24 -5.68 -3.34 17.70
C GLY A 24 -5.19 -4.48 16.81
N PHE A 25 -3.87 -4.69 16.83
CA PHE A 25 -3.17 -5.61 15.94
C PHE A 25 -3.64 -7.07 16.06
N LYS A 26 -3.68 -7.59 17.30
CA LYS A 26 -3.98 -9.00 17.57
C LYS A 26 -5.36 -9.42 17.02
N LEU A 27 -6.38 -8.61 17.25
CA LEU A 27 -7.73 -8.87 16.76
C LEU A 27 -7.84 -8.68 15.24
N THR A 28 -7.07 -7.76 14.67
CA THR A 28 -7.04 -7.54 13.20
C THR A 28 -6.48 -8.74 12.47
N ILE A 29 -5.35 -9.28 12.93
CA ILE A 29 -4.77 -10.50 12.37
C ILE A 29 -5.71 -11.69 12.58
N LYS A 30 -6.34 -11.82 13.76
CA LYS A 30 -7.31 -12.90 14.00
C LYS A 30 -8.53 -12.82 13.07
N LYS A 31 -9.03 -11.61 12.76
CA LYS A 31 -10.23 -11.41 11.92
C LYS A 31 -9.95 -11.56 10.42
N PHE A 32 -8.86 -10.98 9.94
CA PHE A 32 -8.57 -10.91 8.50
C PHE A 32 -7.50 -11.90 8.04
N GLY A 33 -6.63 -12.33 8.94
CA GLY A 33 -5.65 -13.38 8.73
C GLY A 33 -4.82 -13.20 7.47
N LEU A 34 -4.64 -14.32 6.77
CA LEU A 34 -3.80 -14.42 5.58
C LEU A 34 -4.26 -13.48 4.45
N LYS A 35 -5.56 -13.17 4.34
CA LYS A 35 -6.07 -12.27 3.30
C LYS A 35 -5.50 -10.86 3.43
N LEU A 36 -5.33 -10.36 4.66
CA LEU A 36 -4.70 -9.06 4.89
C LEU A 36 -3.21 -9.08 4.50
N ILE A 37 -2.50 -10.13 4.93
CA ILE A 37 -1.06 -10.27 4.65
C ILE A 37 -0.83 -10.35 3.14
N LEU A 38 -1.55 -11.22 2.44
CA LEU A 38 -1.45 -11.36 0.99
C LEU A 38 -1.81 -10.06 0.26
N GLY A 39 -2.84 -9.34 0.71
CA GLY A 39 -3.21 -8.06 0.14
C GLY A 39 -2.12 -7.00 0.27
N ILE A 40 -1.47 -6.93 1.43
CA ILE A 40 -0.33 -6.02 1.65
C ILE A 40 0.86 -6.45 0.79
N VAL A 41 1.24 -7.72 0.82
CA VAL A 41 2.38 -8.24 0.04
C VAL A 41 2.18 -7.99 -1.45
N ALA A 42 1.02 -8.32 -2.00
CA ALA A 42 0.70 -8.09 -3.41
C ALA A 42 0.75 -6.60 -3.78
N PHE A 43 0.22 -5.73 -2.91
CA PHE A 43 0.26 -4.28 -3.14
C PHE A 43 1.70 -3.75 -3.20
N TYR A 44 2.54 -4.15 -2.25
CA TYR A 44 3.96 -3.75 -2.25
C TYR A 44 4.70 -4.33 -3.45
N PHE A 45 4.43 -5.59 -3.81
CA PHE A 45 5.06 -6.24 -4.95
C PHE A 45 4.73 -5.53 -6.26
N ILE A 46 3.47 -5.21 -6.51
CA ILE A 46 3.05 -4.48 -7.71
C ILE A 46 3.64 -3.08 -7.73
N ARG A 47 3.54 -2.34 -6.61
CA ARG A 47 4.10 -0.98 -6.50
C ARG A 47 5.60 -0.98 -6.80
N ASP A 48 6.35 -1.87 -6.17
CA ASP A 48 7.80 -1.91 -6.31
C ASP A 48 8.19 -2.35 -7.72
N SER A 49 7.54 -3.38 -8.26
CA SER A 49 7.75 -3.79 -9.66
C SER A 49 7.50 -2.63 -10.63
N ILE A 50 6.38 -1.91 -10.49
CA ILE A 50 6.07 -0.75 -11.33
C ILE A 50 7.13 0.34 -11.16
N LEU A 51 7.52 0.67 -9.93
CA LEU A 51 8.50 1.71 -9.63
C LEU A 51 9.85 1.42 -10.30
N TYR A 52 10.33 0.19 -10.18
CA TYR A 52 11.60 -0.26 -10.75
C TYR A 52 11.55 -0.48 -12.26
N ILE A 53 10.36 -0.51 -12.88
CA ILE A 53 10.24 -0.52 -14.34
C ILE A 53 10.15 0.92 -14.87
N ILE A 54 9.30 1.74 -14.27
CA ILE A 54 9.01 3.10 -14.74
C ILE A 54 10.21 4.02 -14.56
N ILE A 55 10.91 3.97 -13.42
CA ILE A 55 12.05 4.86 -13.16
C ILE A 55 13.16 4.63 -14.20
N PRO A 56 13.68 3.40 -14.42
CA PRO A 56 14.70 3.16 -15.43
C PRO A 56 14.21 3.48 -16.84
N TYR A 57 12.95 3.19 -17.17
CA TYR A 57 12.38 3.54 -18.48
C TYR A 57 12.45 5.04 -18.75
N PHE A 58 12.09 5.89 -17.78
CA PHE A 58 12.17 7.33 -17.94
C PHE A 58 13.61 7.87 -17.96
N VAL A 59 14.52 7.24 -17.21
CA VAL A 59 15.96 7.56 -17.28
C VAL A 59 16.52 7.26 -18.67
N LEU A 60 16.25 6.08 -19.24
CA LEU A 60 16.69 5.71 -20.59
C LEU A 60 16.11 6.64 -21.67
N LYS A 61 14.93 7.20 -21.43
CA LYS A 61 14.27 8.15 -22.34
C LYS A 61 14.78 9.59 -22.17
N GLY A 62 15.69 9.86 -21.24
CA GLY A 62 16.24 11.19 -20.97
C GLY A 62 15.23 12.18 -20.38
N ILE A 63 14.11 11.69 -19.82
CA ILE A 63 13.09 12.56 -19.19
C ILE A 63 13.60 13.14 -17.88
N PHE A 64 14.40 12.37 -17.16
CA PHE A 64 15.14 12.86 -16.00
C PHE A 64 16.59 13.08 -16.41
N ASN A 65 16.98 14.36 -16.48
CA ASN A 65 18.36 14.77 -16.73
C ASN A 65 18.92 15.28 -15.39
N PHE A 66 19.47 14.36 -14.59
CA PHE A 66 20.27 14.69 -13.41
C PHE A 66 21.75 14.63 -13.76
#